data_AF-A0A812YZ20-F1
#
_entry.id   AF-A0A812YZ20-F1
#
_cell.length_a   1.000
_cell.length_b   1.000
_cell.length_c   1.000
_cell.angle_alpha   90.00
_cell.angle_beta   90.00
_cell.angle_gamma   90.00
#
_symmetry.space_group_name_H-M   'P 1'
#
loop_
_entity.id
_entity.type
_entity.pdbx_description
1 polymer ?
#
loop_
_entity_poly.entity_id
_entity_poly.type
_entity_poly.pdbx_seq_one_letter_code
_entity_poly.pdbx_strand_id
1 'polypeptide(L)'
;DWAPCVQAQQTDGIGKSQELFKTFRSCSGKEVPAYFAKNLASEEEVMRILQAARHGLEYSTRPDSVDGQPSFETYVFDRGDVLEQRLWDCVCDLVQRLLPWLRERFHCPGAALCTCLMRRYLANERRAHPAHFDIFSTLPSARTSADACLMKDKRRQGLGKEKDFAGGLYIQPTPSSPRSYVRLGPGDAVLHRYDLRHGVEVMHGERYSLIFWFKDSLDSCRLGTTPWYSVAAAGGDGDAAYNIANLLYMDGKLAEARSWYLAAATAGQADAALNLAVMSDQGLGGAHDPGEAQRWFEAASECGKGVASRHLAAQHLQSSNPRRRRRGLRLLVRAANLHDTQSLVLLHQLPLAMTGLDLKGRDLCLRLAAEKGNLQAQLEVGSKLLERWYCLIDSPSSLSECQRLWARATRFLQRAANAGDLDSGLRLAAACRHPEAVAKGNVRRPLHESWWWLRRALAGAMTAAPLAQQAAALHAAHYVAVQPSAAAHFLRHEDARTHAGATSDEDG
;
A
#
# COMPACT_ATOMS: atom_id res chain seq x y z
N ASP A 1 11.00 11.95 32.64
CA ASP A 1 11.89 10.96 33.29
C ASP A 1 11.39 9.54 33.13
N TRP A 2 12.15 8.71 32.42
CA TRP A 2 11.96 7.24 32.27
C TRP A 2 12.29 6.46 33.57
N ALA A 3 12.62 7.16 34.65
CA ALA A 3 13.19 6.61 35.88
C ALA A 3 12.30 5.62 36.66
N PRO A 4 10.96 5.74 36.71
CA PRO A 4 10.15 4.83 37.55
C PRO A 4 10.06 3.39 37.03
N CYS A 5 10.39 3.15 35.75
CA CYS A 5 10.29 1.83 35.11
C CYS A 5 11.61 1.03 35.13
N VAL A 6 12.66 1.52 35.79
CA VAL A 6 14.03 0.94 35.76
C VAL A 6 14.30 -0.04 36.93
N GLN A 7 13.30 -0.35 37.77
CA GLN A 7 13.48 -1.41 38.77
C GLN A 7 13.35 -2.79 38.10
N ALA A 8 14.48 -3.29 37.61
CA ALA A 8 14.65 -4.63 37.10
C ALA A 8 14.27 -5.66 38.17
N GLN A 9 13.04 -6.17 38.11
CA GLN A 9 12.77 -7.52 38.58
C GLN A 9 13.28 -8.47 37.51
N GLN A 10 14.15 -9.40 37.89
CA GLN A 10 14.51 -10.57 37.09
C GLN A 10 13.21 -11.32 36.76
N THR A 11 12.61 -10.97 35.63
CA THR A 11 11.51 -11.73 35.04
C THR A 11 12.15 -12.75 34.12
N ASP A 12 11.76 -14.03 34.29
CA ASP A 12 12.19 -15.13 33.44
C ASP A 12 12.08 -14.69 31.96
N GLY A 13 13.21 -14.66 31.27
CA GLY A 13 13.34 -14.11 29.92
C GLY A 13 12.39 -14.78 28.91
N ILE A 14 12.26 -14.18 27.72
CA ILE A 14 11.47 -14.68 26.59
C ILE A 14 11.64 -16.20 26.45
N GLY A 15 10.59 -16.97 26.79
CA GLY A 15 10.63 -18.41 26.77
C GLY A 15 11.04 -18.96 25.39
N LYS A 16 12.06 -19.81 25.35
CA LYS A 16 12.58 -20.54 24.17
C LYS A 16 12.37 -19.80 22.83
N SER A 17 13.16 -18.76 22.56
CA SER A 17 13.25 -18.17 21.21
C SER A 17 13.80 -19.19 20.21
N GLN A 18 13.16 -19.33 19.04
CA GLN A 18 13.62 -20.22 17.98
C GLN A 18 13.92 -19.43 16.70
N GLU A 19 14.90 -19.87 15.92
CA GLU A 19 15.16 -19.32 14.60
C GLU A 19 14.19 -19.91 13.57
N LEU A 20 13.49 -19.06 12.83
CA LEU A 20 12.62 -19.46 11.73
C LEU A 20 13.44 -19.55 10.44
N PHE A 21 14.26 -20.59 10.25
CA PHE A 21 14.98 -20.79 9.00
C PHE A 21 14.80 -22.17 8.35
N LYS A 22 14.51 -22.12 7.04
CA LYS A 22 15.12 -23.04 6.06
C LYS A 22 15.31 -22.43 4.66
N THR A 23 14.61 -21.36 4.28
CA THR A 23 14.87 -20.60 3.04
C THR A 23 14.36 -19.15 3.12
N PHE A 24 15.20 -18.20 3.54
CA PHE A 24 14.96 -16.78 3.26
C PHE A 24 16.23 -16.19 2.67
N ARG A 25 16.28 -16.03 1.34
CA ARG A 25 17.38 -15.37 0.65
C ARG A 25 16.87 -14.10 0.00
N SER A 26 17.47 -12.96 0.31
CA SER A 26 17.24 -11.70 -0.40
C SER A 26 17.51 -11.86 -1.92
N CYS A 27 17.17 -10.85 -2.72
CA CYS A 27 17.58 -10.79 -4.13
C CYS A 27 19.11 -10.91 -4.31
N SER A 28 19.90 -10.46 -3.32
CA SER A 28 21.35 -10.58 -3.28
C SER A 28 21.86 -11.96 -2.80
N GLY A 29 20.96 -12.91 -2.55
CA GLY A 29 21.30 -14.26 -2.08
C GLY A 29 21.63 -14.36 -0.59
N LYS A 30 21.54 -13.24 0.16
CA LYS A 30 21.84 -13.15 1.59
C LYS A 30 20.72 -13.78 2.42
N GLU A 31 21.09 -14.64 3.36
CA GLU A 31 20.14 -15.18 4.32
C GLU A 31 19.86 -14.18 5.45
N VAL A 32 18.59 -13.83 5.65
CA VAL A 32 18.16 -12.87 6.69
C VAL A 32 17.37 -13.58 7.79
N PRO A 33 17.83 -13.50 9.05
CA PRO A 33 17.16 -14.12 10.17
C PRO A 33 15.91 -13.38 10.61
N ALA A 34 14.84 -14.15 10.78
CA ALA A 34 13.70 -13.80 11.62
C ALA A 34 13.69 -14.72 12.85
N TYR A 35 13.47 -14.11 14.00
CA TYR A 35 13.44 -14.78 15.29
C TYR A 35 12.02 -14.85 15.79
N PHE A 36 11.70 -15.99 16.36
CA PHE A 36 10.37 -16.22 16.91
C PHE A 36 10.43 -16.23 18.42
N ALA A 37 9.70 -15.30 19.03
CA ALA A 37 9.47 -15.25 20.46
C ALA A 37 8.10 -15.83 20.76
N LYS A 38 8.07 -17.00 21.40
CA LYS A 38 6.82 -17.62 21.86
C LYS A 38 6.40 -17.02 23.18
N ASN A 39 5.10 -16.80 23.36
CA ASN A 39 4.50 -16.33 24.61
C ASN A 39 5.18 -15.07 25.16
N LEU A 40 5.49 -14.09 24.29
CA LEU A 40 5.99 -12.79 24.73
C LEU A 40 4.98 -12.11 25.65
N ALA A 41 3.68 -12.25 25.35
CA ALA A 41 2.57 -11.83 26.19
C ALA A 41 1.73 -13.03 26.61
N SER A 42 1.21 -13.03 27.84
CA SER A 42 0.18 -13.98 28.27
C SER A 42 -1.16 -13.71 27.57
N GLU A 43 -2.06 -14.69 27.53
CA GLU A 43 -3.38 -14.51 26.93
C GLU A 43 -4.17 -13.38 27.61
N GLU A 44 -4.02 -13.20 28.93
CA GLU A 44 -4.63 -12.10 29.67
C GLU A 44 -4.06 -10.73 29.27
N GLU A 45 -2.74 -10.64 29.07
CA GLU A 45 -2.08 -9.43 28.57
C GLU A 45 -2.55 -9.07 27.17
N VAL A 46 -2.61 -10.06 26.26
CA VAL A 46 -3.14 -9.90 24.90
C VAL A 46 -4.56 -9.33 24.96
N MET A 47 -5.41 -9.87 25.83
CA MET A 47 -6.79 -9.44 25.97
C MET A 47 -6.93 -8.02 26.51
N ARG A 48 -6.10 -7.62 27.48
CA ARG A 48 -6.04 -6.24 27.98
C ARG A 48 -5.64 -5.25 26.88
N ILE A 49 -4.59 -5.57 26.13
CA ILE A 49 -4.14 -4.75 25.00
C ILE A 49 -5.24 -4.59 23.96
N LEU A 50 -5.91 -5.68 23.58
CA LEU A 50 -7.00 -5.64 22.59
C LEU A 50 -8.23 -4.87 23.07
N GLN A 51 -8.53 -4.88 24.36
CA GLN A 51 -9.59 -4.06 24.93
C GLN A 51 -9.25 -2.58 24.84
N ALA A 52 -8.02 -2.20 25.22
CA ALA A 52 -7.52 -0.83 25.07
C ALA A 52 -7.52 -0.39 23.59
N ALA A 53 -7.09 -1.27 22.68
CA ALA A 53 -7.02 -0.99 21.24
C ALA A 53 -8.39 -0.76 20.58
N ARG A 54 -9.47 -1.31 21.13
CA ARG A 54 -10.83 -1.26 20.55
C ARG A 54 -11.67 -0.09 21.02
N HIS A 55 -11.42 0.44 22.22
CA HIS A 55 -12.29 1.42 22.86
C HIS A 55 -11.60 2.76 23.03
N GLY A 56 -12.13 3.80 22.38
CA GLY A 56 -11.74 5.19 22.65
C GLY A 56 -10.43 5.67 22.03
N LEU A 57 -9.85 4.92 21.08
CA LEU A 57 -8.69 5.35 20.29
C LEU A 57 -9.14 5.80 18.90
N GLU A 58 -8.65 6.96 18.48
CA GLU A 58 -8.75 7.40 17.10
C GLU A 58 -7.60 6.80 16.28
N TYR A 59 -7.95 6.18 15.15
CA TYR A 59 -6.97 5.60 14.22
C TYR A 59 -6.81 6.52 13.03
N SER A 60 -5.56 6.86 12.71
CA SER A 60 -5.21 7.67 11.56
C SER A 60 -5.61 6.97 10.26
N THR A 61 -6.16 7.73 9.32
CA THR A 61 -6.47 7.30 7.96
C THR A 61 -5.58 7.98 6.93
N ARG A 62 -4.46 8.56 7.37
CA ARG A 62 -3.47 9.16 6.47
C ARG A 62 -2.94 8.11 5.48
N PRO A 63 -2.56 8.52 4.25
CA PRO A 63 -1.93 7.62 3.28
C PRO A 63 -0.67 6.98 3.86
N ASP A 64 -0.61 5.66 3.78
CA ASP A 64 0.55 4.86 4.17
C ASP A 64 1.70 5.04 3.17
N SER A 65 2.94 5.11 3.65
CA SER A 65 4.11 5.36 2.80
C SER A 65 4.44 4.21 1.84
N VAL A 66 3.93 3.00 2.08
CA VAL A 66 4.21 1.81 1.26
C VAL A 66 3.31 1.75 0.03
N ASP A 67 2.02 2.08 0.17
CA ASP A 67 1.02 1.87 -0.90
C ASP A 67 0.01 3.02 -1.07
N GLY A 68 0.13 4.09 -0.29
CA GLY A 68 -0.76 5.25 -0.32
C GLY A 68 -2.18 4.97 0.19
N GLN A 69 -2.49 3.76 0.66
CA GLN A 69 -3.80 3.44 1.22
C GLN A 69 -3.93 3.98 2.64
N PRO A 70 -5.15 4.23 3.16
CA PRO A 70 -5.35 4.62 4.56
C PRO A 70 -4.71 3.60 5.53
N SER A 71 -3.88 4.08 6.46
CA SER A 71 -3.03 3.20 7.28
C SER A 71 -3.77 2.47 8.42
N PHE A 72 -4.77 3.11 9.04
CA PHE A 72 -5.48 2.63 10.24
C PHE A 72 -4.52 2.29 11.39
N GLU A 73 -3.68 3.26 11.74
CA GLU A 73 -2.70 3.15 12.81
C GLU A 73 -2.81 4.26 13.86
N THR A 74 -2.34 3.97 15.06
CA THR A 74 -2.13 4.97 16.13
C THR A 74 -0.78 4.73 16.79
N TYR A 75 -0.08 5.81 17.12
CA TYR A 75 1.22 5.76 17.76
C TYR A 75 1.02 5.76 19.27
N VAL A 76 1.62 4.79 19.94
CA VAL A 76 1.56 4.62 21.39
C VAL A 76 2.69 5.36 22.08
N PHE A 77 3.87 5.26 21.46
CA PHE A 77 5.11 5.88 21.93
C PHE A 77 5.91 6.32 20.71
N ASP A 78 6.49 7.52 20.74
CA ASP A 78 7.45 7.97 19.71
C ASP A 78 8.56 8.82 20.33
N ARG A 79 9.81 8.49 20.02
CA ARG A 79 11.03 9.26 20.35
C ARG A 79 11.19 9.71 21.82
N GLY A 80 10.61 8.95 22.75
CA GLY A 80 10.66 9.24 24.19
C GLY A 80 9.33 9.70 24.77
N ASP A 81 8.38 10.08 23.94
CA ASP A 81 7.08 10.59 24.35
C ASP A 81 6.03 9.48 24.31
N VAL A 82 5.27 9.37 25.40
CA VAL A 82 4.09 8.50 25.46
C VAL A 82 2.93 9.29 24.87
N LEU A 83 2.38 8.80 23.77
CA LEU A 83 1.31 9.46 23.02
C LEU A 83 -0.08 8.92 23.41
N GLU A 84 -0.17 7.64 23.79
CA GLU A 84 -1.42 7.00 24.21
C GLU A 84 -1.24 6.23 25.51
N GLN A 85 -1.47 6.90 26.65
CA GLN A 85 -1.16 6.38 27.99
C GLN A 85 -1.83 5.04 28.29
N ARG A 86 -3.13 4.89 27.99
CA ARG A 86 -3.88 3.66 28.31
C ARG A 86 -3.31 2.43 27.62
N LEU A 87 -2.88 2.60 26.38
CA LEU A 87 -2.29 1.51 25.62
C LEU A 87 -0.83 1.29 26.03
N TRP A 88 -0.10 2.37 26.35
CA TRP A 88 1.25 2.32 26.89
C TRP A 88 1.33 1.50 28.18
N ASP A 89 0.42 1.73 29.13
CA ASP A 89 0.34 0.98 30.40
C ASP A 89 0.15 -0.52 30.19
N CYS A 90 -0.39 -0.94 29.03
CA CYS A 90 -0.56 -2.35 28.69
C CYS A 90 0.66 -2.97 28.00
N VAL A 91 1.52 -2.16 27.38
CA VAL A 91 2.61 -2.65 26.51
C VAL A 91 4.01 -2.39 27.06
N CYS A 92 4.17 -1.50 28.04
CA CYS A 92 5.48 -1.15 28.60
C CYS A 92 6.22 -2.37 29.20
N ASP A 93 5.50 -3.28 29.86
CA ASP A 93 6.06 -4.52 30.42
C ASP A 93 6.55 -5.49 29.33
N LEU A 94 5.94 -5.47 28.14
CA LEU A 94 6.42 -6.26 27.01
C LEU A 94 7.76 -5.71 26.51
N VAL A 95 7.89 -4.38 26.44
CA VAL A 95 9.13 -3.72 26.04
C VAL A 95 10.25 -4.05 27.02
N GLN A 96 9.98 -4.05 28.33
CA GLN A 96 10.96 -4.41 29.35
C GLN A 96 11.43 -5.87 29.24
N ARG A 97 10.54 -6.81 28.90
CA ARG A 97 10.91 -8.21 28.61
C ARG A 97 11.74 -8.35 27.33
N LEU A 98 11.46 -7.52 26.32
CA LEU A 98 12.14 -7.55 25.02
C LEU A 98 13.57 -7.01 25.06
N LEU A 99 13.78 -5.89 25.75
CA LEU A 99 15.04 -5.14 25.67
C LEU A 99 16.28 -5.95 26.09
N PRO A 100 16.30 -6.72 27.20
CA PRO A 100 17.47 -7.51 27.57
C PRO A 100 17.84 -8.54 26.50
N TRP A 101 16.85 -9.27 25.98
CA TRP A 101 17.06 -10.26 24.92
C TRP A 101 17.56 -9.61 23.64
N LEU A 102 16.98 -8.47 23.24
CA LEU A 102 17.44 -7.69 22.09
C LEU A 102 18.90 -7.26 22.25
N ARG A 103 19.25 -6.68 23.41
CA ARG A 103 20.61 -6.21 23.69
C ARG A 103 21.64 -7.34 23.63
N GLU A 104 21.31 -8.49 24.19
CA GLU A 104 22.19 -9.65 24.24
C GLU A 104 22.31 -10.33 22.88
N ARG A 105 21.18 -10.77 22.30
CA ARG A 105 21.13 -11.55 21.04
C ARG A 105 21.84 -10.83 19.90
N PHE A 106 21.83 -9.51 20.00
CA PHE A 106 22.26 -8.65 18.96
C PHE A 106 23.39 -7.71 19.44
N HIS A 107 24.05 -8.01 20.54
CA HIS A 107 25.27 -7.31 20.97
C HIS A 107 25.17 -5.76 21.00
N CYS A 108 24.00 -5.20 21.28
CA CYS A 108 23.81 -3.74 21.34
C CYS A 108 23.29 -3.30 22.69
N PRO A 109 24.18 -2.95 23.64
CA PRO A 109 23.76 -2.59 24.99
C PRO A 109 22.90 -1.32 25.04
N GLY A 110 23.07 -0.41 24.08
CA GLY A 110 22.30 0.84 23.98
C GLY A 110 20.87 0.69 23.46
N ALA A 111 20.48 -0.49 22.99
CA ALA A 111 19.18 -0.69 22.35
C ALA A 111 18.02 -0.14 23.21
N ALA A 112 17.19 0.67 22.57
CA ALA A 112 16.07 1.39 23.18
C ALA A 112 14.85 1.36 22.25
N LEU A 113 13.66 1.37 22.83
CA LEU A 113 12.42 1.55 22.07
C LEU A 113 12.42 2.95 21.46
N CYS A 114 12.19 3.02 20.15
CA CYS A 114 12.10 4.25 19.39
C CYS A 114 10.65 4.65 19.16
N THR A 115 9.88 3.70 18.65
CA THR A 115 8.48 3.91 18.27
C THR A 115 7.71 2.64 18.60
N CYS A 116 6.52 2.79 19.17
CA CYS A 116 5.55 1.73 19.33
C CYS A 116 4.24 2.19 18.69
N LEU A 117 3.69 1.39 17.78
CA LEU A 117 2.42 1.71 17.13
C LEU A 117 1.50 0.51 17.09
N MET A 118 0.20 0.79 17.08
CA MET A 118 -0.86 -0.18 16.93
C MET A 118 -1.53 0.03 15.57
N ARG A 119 -1.60 -1.03 14.77
CA ARG A 119 -2.30 -1.04 13.49
C ARG A 119 -3.40 -2.10 13.49
N ARG A 120 -4.55 -1.79 12.89
CA ARG A 120 -5.67 -2.74 12.80
C ARG A 120 -6.04 -3.07 11.36
N TYR A 121 -6.54 -4.28 11.17
CA TYR A 121 -6.98 -4.82 9.90
C TYR A 121 -8.40 -5.38 10.05
N LEU A 122 -9.40 -4.60 9.63
CA LEU A 122 -10.82 -4.92 9.74
C LEU A 122 -11.44 -5.14 8.36
N ALA A 123 -12.58 -5.86 8.31
CA ALA A 123 -13.21 -6.26 7.06
C ALA A 123 -13.61 -5.10 6.14
N ASN A 124 -13.99 -3.95 6.71
CA ASN A 124 -14.42 -2.75 5.98
C ASN A 124 -13.31 -1.67 5.90
N GLU A 125 -12.10 -2.00 6.32
CA GLU A 125 -10.95 -1.11 6.36
C GLU A 125 -9.84 -1.68 5.45
N ARG A 126 -8.60 -1.72 5.95
CA ARG A 126 -7.46 -2.33 5.29
C ARG A 126 -7.34 -3.80 5.66
N ARG A 127 -7.15 -4.67 4.67
CA ARG A 127 -6.96 -6.12 4.86
C ARG A 127 -5.62 -6.65 4.37
N ALA A 128 -4.84 -5.81 3.70
CA ALA A 128 -3.53 -6.18 3.20
C ALA A 128 -2.58 -5.00 3.35
N HIS A 129 -1.35 -5.33 3.71
CA HIS A 129 -0.19 -4.46 3.63
C HIS A 129 0.85 -5.16 2.74
N PRO A 130 1.24 -4.57 1.60
CA PRO A 130 2.17 -5.19 0.67
C PRO A 130 3.53 -5.49 1.31
N ALA A 131 4.29 -6.39 0.66
CA ALA A 131 5.60 -6.77 1.13
C ALA A 131 6.60 -5.61 1.02
N HIS A 132 7.08 -5.12 2.15
CA HIS A 132 7.95 -3.95 2.28
C HIS A 132 9.12 -4.23 3.23
N PHE A 133 10.01 -3.25 3.35
CA PHE A 133 11.11 -3.22 4.31
C PHE A 133 10.86 -2.09 5.31
N ASP A 134 11.24 -2.29 6.57
CA ASP A 134 11.12 -1.26 7.60
C ASP A 134 12.32 -0.31 7.57
N ILE A 135 12.21 0.76 6.78
CA ILE A 135 13.29 1.72 6.52
C ILE A 135 13.76 2.44 7.81
N PHE A 136 12.95 2.42 8.89
CA PHE A 136 13.27 3.04 10.17
C PHE A 136 13.56 2.05 11.31
N SER A 137 13.61 0.74 11.04
CA SER A 137 13.91 -0.24 12.08
C SER A 137 15.41 -0.59 12.18
N THR A 138 16.06 -0.01 13.20
CA THR A 138 17.04 -0.69 14.09
C THR A 138 18.55 -0.73 13.75
N LEU A 139 19.33 -0.20 14.72
CA LEU A 139 20.46 -0.76 15.50
C LEU A 139 21.78 -1.34 14.87
N PRO A 140 22.99 -0.81 15.20
CA PRO A 140 24.30 -1.07 14.59
C PRO A 140 25.05 -2.34 14.95
N SER A 141 24.90 -2.86 16.15
CA SER A 141 25.39 -4.21 16.46
C SER A 141 24.25 -5.20 16.48
N ALA A 142 23.02 -4.68 16.54
CA ALA A 142 21.86 -5.46 16.84
C ALA A 142 20.82 -5.60 15.74
N ARG A 143 20.73 -6.80 15.16
CA ARG A 143 19.63 -7.17 14.30
C ARG A 143 18.29 -6.98 15.07
N THR A 144 17.28 -6.25 14.55
CA THR A 144 15.81 -6.48 14.73
C THR A 144 14.91 -5.34 15.25
N SER A 145 13.78 -5.11 14.55
CA SER A 145 12.44 -4.72 15.04
C SER A 145 11.70 -5.94 15.60
N ALA A 146 10.72 -5.72 16.47
CA ALA A 146 9.80 -6.75 16.93
C ALA A 146 8.37 -6.42 16.49
N ASP A 147 7.76 -7.31 15.72
CA ASP A 147 6.34 -7.32 15.39
C ASP A 147 5.62 -8.31 16.30
N ALA A 148 4.84 -7.81 17.26
CA ALA A 148 3.95 -8.63 18.08
C ALA A 148 2.56 -8.68 17.45
N CYS A 149 2.07 -9.90 17.17
CA CYS A 149 0.75 -10.09 16.54
C CYS A 149 -0.28 -10.44 17.62
N LEU A 150 -1.28 -9.59 17.81
CA LEU A 150 -2.35 -9.79 18.80
C LEU A 150 -3.67 -10.07 18.06
N MET A 151 -4.13 -11.31 18.10
CA MET A 151 -5.34 -11.78 17.40
C MET A 151 -6.51 -11.95 18.38
N LYS A 152 -7.75 -11.66 17.92
CA LYS A 152 -8.98 -12.19 18.52
C LYS A 152 -10.05 -12.39 17.46
N ASP A 153 -10.50 -13.63 17.25
CA ASP A 153 -11.79 -13.90 16.62
C ASP A 153 -12.87 -14.14 17.70
N LYS A 154 -14.07 -13.63 17.47
CA LYS A 154 -15.23 -13.64 18.38
C LYS A 154 -16.16 -14.84 18.15
N ARG A 155 -15.79 -15.83 17.34
CA ARG A 155 -16.60 -17.05 17.16
C ARG A 155 -15.89 -18.28 17.69
N ARG A 156 -16.14 -18.52 18.98
CA ARG A 156 -16.08 -19.78 19.74
C ARG A 156 -15.05 -19.80 20.85
N GLN A 157 -15.54 -20.21 22.01
CA GLN A 157 -14.77 -20.85 23.06
C GLN A 157 -13.90 -21.95 22.44
N GLY A 158 -12.60 -21.94 22.72
CA GLY A 158 -11.69 -23.04 22.40
C GLY A 158 -10.60 -22.68 21.39
N LEU A 159 -9.38 -23.02 21.80
CA LEU A 159 -8.25 -23.42 20.95
C LEU A 159 -8.72 -23.93 19.57
N GLY A 160 -8.52 -23.12 18.52
CA GLY A 160 -8.89 -23.44 17.15
C GLY A 160 -7.82 -24.27 16.45
N LYS A 161 -8.24 -25.35 15.77
CA LYS A 161 -7.40 -26.18 14.89
C LYS A 161 -6.93 -25.37 13.67
N GLU A 162 -5.84 -25.82 13.06
CA GLU A 162 -5.10 -25.29 11.89
C GLU A 162 -5.90 -24.65 10.73
N LYS A 163 -7.20 -24.87 10.62
CA LYS A 163 -8.05 -24.37 9.53
C LYS A 163 -8.59 -22.95 9.76
N ASP A 164 -8.43 -22.39 10.96
CA ASP A 164 -8.89 -21.02 11.29
C ASP A 164 -7.82 -19.94 11.03
N PHE A 165 -6.58 -20.32 10.67
CA PHE A 165 -5.53 -19.36 10.30
C PHE A 165 -5.64 -19.02 8.80
N ALA A 166 -6.52 -18.09 8.47
CA ALA A 166 -6.64 -17.57 7.12
C ALA A 166 -6.11 -16.13 7.06
N GLY A 167 -4.80 -16.00 6.88
CA GLY A 167 -4.06 -14.74 6.79
C GLY A 167 -3.15 -14.45 7.99
N GLY A 168 -2.06 -13.73 7.77
CA GLY A 168 -0.99 -13.51 8.76
C GLY A 168 0.12 -12.56 8.30
N LEU A 169 1.17 -12.48 9.11
CA LEU A 169 2.45 -11.92 8.68
C LEU A 169 3.01 -12.91 7.66
N TYR A 170 3.38 -12.46 6.49
CA TYR A 170 4.04 -13.29 5.49
C TYR A 170 5.38 -12.71 5.13
N ILE A 171 6.29 -13.60 4.81
CA ILE A 171 7.63 -13.29 4.34
C ILE A 171 7.67 -13.54 2.84
N GLN A 172 8.24 -12.61 2.09
CA GLN A 172 8.29 -12.68 0.64
C GLN A 172 9.65 -12.16 0.13
N PRO A 173 10.61 -13.04 -0.19
CA PRO A 173 11.98 -12.61 -0.49
C PRO A 173 12.09 -11.71 -1.72
N THR A 174 11.34 -12.01 -2.78
CA THR A 174 11.23 -11.18 -3.99
C THR A 174 9.76 -10.95 -4.33
N PRO A 175 9.37 -9.90 -5.08
CA PRO A 175 7.95 -9.64 -5.38
C PRO A 175 7.26 -10.82 -6.10
N SER A 176 8.04 -11.62 -6.83
CA SER A 176 7.62 -12.82 -7.56
C SER A 176 7.67 -14.12 -6.75
N SER A 177 8.35 -14.13 -5.60
CA SER A 177 8.45 -15.33 -4.78
C SER A 177 7.11 -15.68 -4.13
N PRO A 178 6.81 -16.98 -3.91
CA PRO A 178 5.65 -17.36 -3.14
C PRO A 178 5.72 -16.78 -1.73
N ARG A 179 4.56 -16.42 -1.17
CA ARG A 179 4.45 -15.93 0.20
C ARG A 179 4.61 -17.10 1.18
N SER A 180 5.47 -16.94 2.17
CA SER A 180 5.60 -17.86 3.30
C SER A 180 4.97 -17.25 4.53
N TYR A 181 3.81 -17.75 4.95
CA TYR A 181 3.11 -17.22 6.13
C TYR A 181 3.77 -17.69 7.42
N VAL A 182 3.96 -16.76 8.35
CA VAL A 182 4.46 -17.06 9.70
C VAL A 182 3.27 -17.32 10.61
N ARG A 183 3.25 -18.52 11.20
CA ARG A 183 2.21 -18.92 12.14
C ARG A 183 2.51 -18.34 13.52
N LEU A 184 1.65 -17.43 13.97
CA LEU A 184 1.76 -16.75 15.27
C LEU A 184 0.53 -17.09 16.12
N GLY A 185 0.75 -17.57 17.34
CA GLY A 185 -0.27 -17.68 18.38
C GLY A 185 -0.51 -16.34 19.10
N PRO A 186 -1.56 -16.25 19.93
CA PRO A 186 -1.77 -15.08 20.78
C PRO A 186 -0.56 -14.81 21.67
N GLY A 187 -0.04 -13.58 21.61
CA GLY A 187 1.10 -13.18 22.43
C GLY A 187 2.46 -13.62 21.88
N ASP A 188 2.51 -14.27 20.72
CA ASP A 188 3.75 -14.52 20.00
C ASP A 188 4.22 -13.28 19.23
N ALA A 189 5.54 -13.18 19.00
CA ALA A 189 6.15 -12.10 18.23
C ALA A 189 7.21 -12.62 17.26
N VAL A 190 7.39 -11.88 16.16
CA VAL A 190 8.49 -12.05 15.22
C VAL A 190 9.43 -10.88 15.37
N LEU A 191 10.72 -11.17 15.52
CA LEU A 191 11.76 -10.16 15.58
C LEU A 191 12.63 -10.28 14.34
N HIS A 192 12.77 -9.21 13.57
CA HIS A 192 13.48 -9.20 12.30
C HIS A 192 14.12 -7.85 12.03
N ARG A 193 15.20 -7.79 11.27
CA ARG A 193 15.83 -6.52 10.87
C ARG A 193 15.06 -5.81 9.77
N TYR A 194 15.50 -4.58 9.47
CA TYR A 194 15.11 -3.83 8.28
C TYR A 194 15.22 -4.65 6.96
N ASP A 195 16.09 -5.65 6.89
CA ASP A 195 16.32 -6.48 5.69
C ASP A 195 15.33 -7.65 5.54
N LEU A 196 14.37 -7.83 6.45
CA LEU A 196 13.28 -8.79 6.25
C LEU A 196 12.14 -8.16 5.46
N ARG A 197 12.00 -8.60 4.22
CA ARG A 197 10.83 -8.26 3.42
C ARG A 197 9.60 -9.04 3.86
N HIS A 198 8.64 -8.32 4.41
CA HIS A 198 7.44 -8.90 5.00
C HIS A 198 6.21 -8.07 4.65
N GLY A 199 5.03 -8.68 4.79
CA GLY A 199 3.75 -8.00 4.63
C GLY A 199 2.68 -8.66 5.47
N VAL A 200 1.48 -8.08 5.44
CA VAL A 200 0.32 -8.61 6.18
C VAL A 200 -0.81 -8.85 5.20
N GLU A 201 -1.50 -9.97 5.34
CA GLU A 201 -2.74 -10.23 4.61
C GLU A 201 -3.72 -10.94 5.53
N VAL A 202 -4.94 -10.41 5.65
CA VAL A 202 -5.99 -10.94 6.52
C VAL A 202 -7.11 -11.49 5.65
N MET A 203 -7.21 -12.82 5.56
CA MET A 203 -8.21 -13.49 4.70
C MET A 203 -9.57 -13.57 5.40
N HIS A 204 -9.59 -13.80 6.72
CA HIS A 204 -10.82 -13.81 7.54
C HIS A 204 -10.58 -13.18 8.92
N GLY A 205 -11.65 -12.74 9.59
CA GLY A 205 -11.60 -12.17 10.94
C GLY A 205 -11.08 -10.73 11.02
N GLU A 206 -10.61 -10.37 12.21
CA GLU A 206 -9.98 -9.09 12.54
C GLU A 206 -8.57 -9.36 13.06
N ARG A 207 -7.63 -8.47 12.74
CA ARG A 207 -6.25 -8.53 13.25
C ARG A 207 -5.81 -7.18 13.80
N TYR A 208 -5.08 -7.22 14.91
CA TYR A 208 -4.33 -6.09 15.42
C TYR A 208 -2.84 -6.45 15.40
N SER A 209 -2.00 -5.49 15.06
CA SER A 209 -0.55 -5.64 15.03
C SER A 209 0.05 -4.56 15.89
N LEU A 210 0.83 -4.99 16.88
CA LEU A 210 1.59 -4.13 17.76
C LEU A 210 3.03 -4.17 17.28
N ILE A 211 3.50 -3.04 16.74
CA ILE A 211 4.79 -2.93 16.09
C ILE A 211 5.72 -2.12 16.98
N PHE A 212 6.92 -2.67 17.23
CA PHE A 212 7.97 -2.03 17.98
C PHE A 212 9.20 -1.79 17.10
N TRP A 213 9.59 -0.53 16.99
CA TRP A 213 10.84 -0.13 16.38
C TRP A 213 11.84 0.24 17.45
N PHE A 214 13.03 -0.37 17.39
CA PHE A 214 14.13 -0.10 18.32
C PHE A 214 15.26 0.67 17.62
N LYS A 215 16.08 1.40 18.37
CA LYS A 215 17.33 2.04 17.89
C LYS A 215 18.46 1.88 18.92
N ASP A 216 19.69 2.21 18.51
CA ASP A 216 20.95 2.18 19.30
C ASP A 216 20.96 3.01 20.54
N SER A 217 20.14 4.04 20.54
CA SER A 217 19.91 4.84 21.70
C SER A 217 18.60 5.60 21.50
N LEU A 218 18.06 6.07 22.61
CA LEU A 218 16.96 7.04 22.57
C LEU A 218 17.41 8.36 21.94
N ASP A 219 18.69 8.71 22.01
CA ASP A 219 19.23 9.91 21.38
C ASP A 219 19.22 9.80 19.85
N SER A 220 19.59 8.64 19.30
CA SER A 220 19.45 8.34 17.87
C SER A 220 17.99 8.38 17.39
N CYS A 221 17.03 8.11 18.28
CA CYS A 221 15.60 8.32 18.00
C CYS A 221 15.25 9.79 17.91
N ARG A 222 15.63 10.57 18.91
CA ARG A 222 15.33 12.01 19.01
C ARG A 222 15.97 12.81 17.89
N LEU A 223 17.23 12.50 17.57
CA LEU A 223 18.00 13.17 16.54
C LEU A 223 17.69 12.66 15.12
N GLY A 224 16.93 11.57 14.99
CA GLY A 224 16.64 10.97 13.68
C GLY A 224 17.86 10.36 12.98
N THR A 225 18.98 10.16 13.68
CA THR A 225 20.23 9.64 13.10
C THR A 225 20.16 8.14 12.85
N THR A 226 20.94 7.67 11.88
CA THR A 226 21.04 6.26 11.46
C THR A 226 22.49 5.80 11.33
N PRO A 227 23.35 5.98 12.36
CA PRO A 227 24.80 5.74 12.25
C PRO A 227 25.16 4.30 11.83
N TRP A 228 24.25 3.35 12.00
CA TRP A 228 24.45 1.96 11.58
C TRP A 228 24.36 1.73 10.08
N TYR A 229 23.56 2.51 9.34
CA TYR A 229 23.50 2.30 7.90
C TYR A 229 24.88 2.51 7.31
N SER A 230 25.59 3.54 7.76
CA SER A 230 26.96 3.82 7.34
C SER A 230 27.90 2.64 7.62
N VAL A 231 27.79 2.00 8.79
CA VAL A 231 28.62 0.84 9.16
C VAL A 231 28.26 -0.39 8.31
N ALA A 232 26.97 -0.72 8.19
CA ALA A 232 26.51 -1.86 7.41
C ALA A 232 26.82 -1.70 5.92
N ALA A 233 26.59 -0.51 5.38
CA ALA A 233 26.90 -0.17 4.00
C ALA A 233 28.42 -0.18 3.74
N ALA A 234 29.24 0.29 4.68
CA ALA A 234 30.70 0.14 4.61
C ALA A 234 31.14 -1.34 4.64
N GLY A 235 30.38 -2.21 5.30
CA GLY A 235 30.54 -3.66 5.26
C GLY A 235 30.00 -4.34 3.99
N GLY A 236 29.50 -3.58 3.01
CA GLY A 236 28.97 -4.10 1.74
C GLY A 236 27.48 -4.47 1.77
N ASP A 237 26.73 -4.07 2.80
CA ASP A 237 25.29 -4.34 2.87
C ASP A 237 24.51 -3.43 1.90
N GLY A 238 23.99 -4.04 0.83
CA GLY A 238 23.26 -3.32 -0.22
C GLY A 238 21.94 -2.72 0.23
N ASP A 239 21.24 -3.32 1.21
CA ASP A 239 19.99 -2.79 1.74
C ASP A 239 20.25 -1.56 2.62
N ALA A 240 21.33 -1.60 3.41
CA ALA A 240 21.80 -0.44 4.16
C ALA A 240 22.19 0.71 3.23
N ALA A 241 23.02 0.43 2.22
CA ALA A 241 23.43 1.43 1.23
C ALA A 241 22.23 2.05 0.50
N TYR A 242 21.22 1.24 0.16
CA TYR A 242 19.98 1.72 -0.45
C TYR A 242 19.21 2.68 0.47
N ASN A 243 19.14 2.36 1.77
CA ASN A 243 18.45 3.23 2.72
C ASN A 243 19.21 4.54 2.99
N ILE A 244 20.55 4.54 3.02
CA ILE A 244 21.33 5.79 3.03
C ILE A 244 21.00 6.61 1.79
N ALA A 245 20.99 5.97 0.61
CA ALA A 245 20.69 6.64 -0.64
C ALA A 245 19.30 7.28 -0.64
N ASN A 246 18.28 6.59 -0.13
CA ASN A 246 16.94 7.15 0.03
C ASN A 246 16.92 8.37 0.95
N LEU A 247 17.59 8.31 2.10
CA LEU A 247 17.68 9.46 3.03
C LEU A 247 18.34 10.66 2.37
N LEU A 248 19.49 10.45 1.71
CA LEU A 248 20.20 11.51 0.99
C LEU A 248 19.39 12.07 -0.18
N TYR A 249 18.64 11.22 -0.88
CA TYR A 249 17.78 11.63 -1.98
C TYR A 249 16.66 12.55 -1.48
N MET A 250 16.02 12.20 -0.36
CA MET A 250 14.99 13.02 0.28
C MET A 250 15.54 14.35 0.80
N ASP A 251 16.78 14.36 1.28
CA ASP A 251 17.52 15.57 1.68
C ASP A 251 18.01 16.41 0.48
N GLY A 252 17.74 15.98 -0.76
CA GLY A 252 18.17 16.68 -1.98
C GLY A 252 19.65 16.52 -2.32
N LYS A 253 20.40 15.69 -1.59
CA LYS A 253 21.83 15.39 -1.83
C LYS A 253 22.00 14.34 -2.93
N LEU A 254 21.54 14.68 -4.13
CA LEU A 254 21.38 13.72 -5.22
C LEU A 254 22.68 13.04 -5.67
N ALA A 255 23.81 13.74 -5.65
CA ALA A 255 25.10 13.15 -6.06
C ALA A 255 25.59 12.08 -5.07
N GLU A 256 25.49 12.36 -3.77
CA GLU A 256 25.82 11.39 -2.73
C GLU A 256 24.83 10.22 -2.76
N ALA A 257 23.52 10.49 -2.90
CA ALA A 257 22.51 9.46 -3.06
C ALA A 257 22.83 8.53 -4.25
N ARG A 258 23.24 9.09 -5.39
CA ARG A 258 23.64 8.32 -6.59
C ARG A 258 24.79 7.36 -6.28
N SER A 259 25.82 7.80 -5.57
CA SER A 259 26.95 6.92 -5.20
C SER A 259 26.52 5.77 -4.28
N TRP A 260 25.61 6.02 -3.35
CA TRP A 260 25.09 4.98 -2.46
C TRP A 260 24.12 4.03 -3.17
N TYR A 261 23.31 4.52 -4.11
CA TYR A 261 22.51 3.66 -4.98
C TYR A 261 23.41 2.77 -5.86
N LEU A 262 24.53 3.28 -6.36
CA LEU A 262 25.50 2.47 -7.10
C LEU A 262 26.10 1.36 -6.22
N ALA A 263 26.51 1.68 -4.99
CA ALA A 263 27.01 0.68 -4.05
C ALA A 263 25.94 -0.40 -3.77
N ALA A 264 24.70 0.02 -3.50
CA ALA A 264 23.57 -0.88 -3.26
C ALA A 264 23.21 -1.75 -4.47
N ALA A 265 23.17 -1.17 -5.67
CA ALA A 265 22.88 -1.88 -6.91
C ALA A 265 23.96 -2.90 -7.23
N THR A 266 25.24 -2.55 -7.01
CA THR A 266 26.38 -3.46 -7.17
C THR A 266 26.33 -4.63 -6.18
N ALA A 267 25.81 -4.38 -4.97
CA ALA A 267 25.53 -5.43 -3.98
C ALA A 267 24.25 -6.24 -4.27
N GLY A 268 23.60 -6.05 -5.42
CA GLY A 268 22.43 -6.82 -5.86
C GLY A 268 21.08 -6.29 -5.35
N GLN A 269 21.02 -5.05 -4.84
CA GLN A 269 19.76 -4.42 -4.45
C GLN A 269 19.02 -3.93 -5.71
N ALA A 270 17.99 -4.68 -6.11
CA ALA A 270 17.14 -4.40 -7.26
C ALA A 270 16.37 -3.06 -7.22
N ASP A 271 15.92 -2.55 -6.07
CA ASP A 271 15.31 -1.20 -6.02
C ASP A 271 16.36 -0.10 -6.18
N ALA A 272 17.58 -0.32 -5.68
CA ALA A 272 18.69 0.60 -5.92
C ALA A 272 19.06 0.64 -7.40
N ALA A 273 19.11 -0.52 -8.07
CA ALA A 273 19.34 -0.60 -9.51
C ALA A 273 18.23 0.16 -10.29
N LEU A 274 16.96 -0.01 -9.92
CA LEU A 274 15.86 0.74 -10.53
C LEU A 274 16.01 2.26 -10.32
N ASN A 275 16.30 2.70 -9.09
CA ASN A 275 16.48 4.11 -8.77
C ASN A 275 17.67 4.71 -9.52
N LEU A 276 18.79 3.98 -9.58
CA LEU A 276 19.98 4.41 -10.33
C LEU A 276 19.71 4.48 -11.84
N ALA A 277 18.91 3.57 -12.39
CA ALA A 277 18.48 3.62 -13.78
C ALA A 277 17.69 4.90 -14.07
N VAL A 278 16.69 5.22 -13.23
CA VAL A 278 15.89 6.44 -13.33
C VAL A 278 16.76 7.69 -13.17
N MET A 279 17.65 7.72 -12.18
CA MET A 279 18.55 8.85 -11.98
C MET A 279 19.48 9.07 -13.17
N SER A 280 19.95 8.00 -13.82
CA SER A 280 20.79 8.10 -15.03
C SER A 280 20.00 8.56 -16.25
N ASP A 281 18.76 8.09 -16.40
CA ASP A 281 17.83 8.49 -17.47
C ASP A 281 17.33 9.94 -17.33
N GLN A 282 17.39 10.50 -16.12
CA GLN A 282 16.97 11.88 -15.85
C GLN A 282 18.14 12.84 -15.59
N GLY A 283 19.38 12.33 -15.49
CA GLY A 283 20.54 13.15 -15.09
C GLY A 283 20.47 13.68 -13.66
N LEU A 284 19.86 12.93 -12.74
CA LEU A 284 19.78 13.30 -11.32
C LEU A 284 21.07 12.92 -10.59
N GLY A 285 21.68 13.90 -9.93
CA GLY A 285 22.92 13.69 -9.16
C GLY A 285 24.14 13.33 -10.02
N GLY A 286 24.09 13.59 -11.33
CA GLY A 286 25.14 13.26 -12.31
C GLY A 286 24.74 13.68 -13.72
N ALA A 287 25.51 13.27 -14.73
CA ALA A 287 25.13 13.50 -16.12
C ALA A 287 24.03 12.55 -16.57
N HIS A 288 23.21 12.98 -17.53
CA HIS A 288 22.29 12.10 -18.25
C HIS A 288 23.10 11.05 -19.05
N ASP A 289 22.94 9.78 -18.70
CA ASP A 289 23.60 8.65 -19.36
C ASP A 289 22.57 7.54 -19.66
N PRO A 290 22.02 7.52 -20.89
CA PRO A 290 21.04 6.52 -21.28
C PRO A 290 21.66 5.11 -21.40
N GLY A 291 22.97 5.00 -21.61
CA GLY A 291 23.67 3.72 -21.65
C GLY A 291 23.78 3.09 -20.26
N GLU A 292 24.09 3.90 -19.25
CA GLU A 292 24.03 3.48 -17.85
C GLU A 292 22.59 3.16 -17.41
N ALA A 293 21.62 4.01 -17.77
CA ALA A 293 20.22 3.76 -17.48
C ALA A 293 19.76 2.41 -18.03
N GLN A 294 20.09 2.11 -19.29
CA GLN A 294 19.77 0.83 -19.93
C GLN A 294 20.30 -0.37 -19.14
N ARG A 295 21.58 -0.34 -18.74
CA ARG A 295 22.22 -1.44 -17.99
C ARG A 295 21.51 -1.70 -16.66
N TRP A 296 21.19 -0.64 -15.92
CA TRP A 296 20.53 -0.78 -14.63
C TRP A 296 19.05 -1.14 -14.72
N PHE A 297 18.33 -0.69 -15.76
CA PHE A 297 16.98 -1.18 -16.04
C PHE A 297 16.98 -2.68 -16.37
N GLU A 298 17.96 -3.16 -17.13
CA GLU A 298 18.12 -4.59 -17.43
C GLU A 298 18.37 -5.39 -16.15
N ALA A 299 19.32 -4.97 -15.31
CA ALA A 299 19.60 -5.61 -14.02
C ALA A 299 18.36 -5.63 -13.10
N ALA A 300 17.65 -4.51 -12.97
CA ALA A 300 16.43 -4.44 -12.17
C ALA A 300 15.31 -5.33 -12.75
N SER A 301 15.18 -5.40 -14.07
CA SER A 301 14.20 -6.27 -14.75
C SER A 301 14.52 -7.75 -14.49
N GLU A 302 15.78 -8.15 -14.54
CA GLU A 302 16.24 -9.51 -14.23
C GLU A 302 15.89 -9.92 -12.80
N CYS A 303 16.05 -9.02 -11.84
CA CYS A 303 15.64 -9.20 -10.44
C CYS A 303 14.12 -9.05 -10.20
N GLY A 304 13.29 -9.01 -11.25
CA GLY A 304 11.83 -9.04 -11.12
C GLY A 304 11.18 -7.69 -10.81
N LYS A 305 11.84 -6.57 -11.11
CA LYS A 305 11.19 -5.25 -11.04
C LYS A 305 10.29 -5.04 -12.27
N GLY A 306 8.98 -5.09 -12.03
CA GLY A 306 7.96 -4.89 -13.06
C GLY A 306 8.06 -3.51 -13.72
N VAL A 307 8.34 -2.46 -12.93
CA VAL A 307 8.57 -1.09 -13.43
C VAL A 307 9.72 -1.01 -14.43
N ALA A 308 10.87 -1.63 -14.11
CA ALA A 308 12.01 -1.70 -15.02
C ALA A 308 11.66 -2.44 -16.31
N SER A 309 11.00 -3.60 -16.18
CA SER A 309 10.55 -4.41 -17.31
C SER A 309 9.58 -3.63 -18.22
N ARG A 310 8.67 -2.84 -17.64
CA ARG A 310 7.75 -1.96 -18.37
C ARG A 310 8.49 -0.83 -19.10
N HIS A 311 9.49 -0.22 -18.48
CA HIS A 311 10.30 0.83 -19.11
C HIS A 311 11.02 0.28 -20.36
N LEU A 312 11.72 -0.85 -20.21
CA LEU A 312 12.37 -1.54 -21.34
C LEU A 312 11.37 -1.97 -22.41
N ALA A 313 10.17 -2.41 -22.00
CA ALA A 313 9.11 -2.76 -22.92
C ALA A 313 8.67 -1.57 -23.78
N ALA A 314 8.48 -0.39 -23.17
CA ALA A 314 8.08 0.82 -23.88
C ALA A 314 9.10 1.21 -24.95
N GLN A 315 10.39 1.19 -24.63
CA GLN A 315 11.47 1.46 -25.59
C GLN A 315 11.45 0.48 -26.78
N HIS A 316 11.27 -0.81 -26.50
CA HIS A 316 11.21 -1.84 -27.55
C HIS A 316 9.94 -1.79 -28.40
N LEU A 317 8.81 -1.40 -27.81
CA LEU A 317 7.52 -1.27 -28.50
C LEU A 317 7.48 -0.07 -29.47
N GLN A 318 8.23 0.99 -29.17
CA GLN A 318 8.37 2.15 -30.07
C GLN A 318 9.20 1.85 -31.33
N SER A 319 9.96 0.74 -31.35
CA SER A 319 10.81 0.40 -32.50
C SER A 319 9.99 -0.08 -33.71
N SER A 320 10.33 0.37 -34.91
CA SER A 320 9.73 -0.14 -36.16
C SER A 320 10.05 -1.62 -36.41
N ASN A 321 11.13 -2.14 -35.81
CA ASN A 321 11.58 -3.53 -35.99
C ASN A 321 10.61 -4.53 -35.32
N PRO A 322 9.96 -5.44 -36.08
CA PRO A 322 9.01 -6.40 -35.53
C PRO A 322 9.60 -7.32 -34.44
N ARG A 323 10.89 -7.68 -34.55
CA ARG A 323 11.57 -8.51 -33.54
C ARG A 323 11.72 -7.76 -32.21
N ARG A 324 12.04 -6.46 -32.26
CA ARG A 324 12.13 -5.61 -31.07
C ARG A 324 10.75 -5.42 -30.44
N ARG A 325 9.70 -5.15 -31.22
CA ARG A 325 8.32 -5.09 -30.71
C ARG A 325 7.88 -6.37 -30.02
N ARG A 326 8.18 -7.54 -30.60
CA ARG A 326 7.92 -8.84 -29.94
C ARG A 326 8.68 -8.99 -28.62
N ARG A 327 9.93 -8.52 -28.54
CA ARG A 327 10.68 -8.49 -27.27
C ARG A 327 10.02 -7.56 -26.25
N GLY A 328 9.59 -6.37 -26.67
CA GLY A 328 8.88 -5.42 -25.84
C GLY A 328 7.59 -5.98 -25.27
N LEU A 329 6.78 -6.66 -26.09
CA LEU A 329 5.57 -7.33 -25.63
C LEU A 329 5.85 -8.42 -24.58
N ARG A 330 6.90 -9.23 -24.77
CA ARG A 330 7.29 -10.24 -23.77
C ARG A 330 7.68 -9.61 -22.44
N LEU A 331 8.42 -8.49 -22.47
CA LEU A 331 8.78 -7.75 -21.27
C LEU A 331 7.56 -7.11 -20.59
N LEU A 332 6.59 -6.63 -21.36
CA LEU A 332 5.35 -6.07 -20.82
C LEU A 332 4.48 -7.14 -20.15
N VAL A 333 4.37 -8.33 -20.75
CA VAL A 333 3.69 -9.48 -20.13
C VAL A 333 4.43 -9.93 -18.88
N ARG A 334 5.77 -9.97 -18.91
CA ARG A 334 6.58 -10.22 -17.71
C ARG A 334 6.28 -9.20 -16.60
N ALA A 335 6.25 -7.92 -16.92
CA ALA A 335 5.94 -6.86 -15.96
C ALA A 335 4.53 -7.01 -15.35
N ALA A 336 3.53 -7.33 -16.17
CA ALA A 336 2.17 -7.62 -15.70
C ALA A 336 2.10 -8.83 -14.74
N ASN A 337 2.84 -9.89 -15.05
CA ASN A 337 2.99 -11.07 -14.18
C ASN A 337 3.73 -10.73 -12.87
N LEU A 338 4.63 -9.74 -12.90
CA LEU A 338 5.30 -9.16 -11.72
C LEU A 338 4.42 -8.14 -10.97
N HIS A 339 3.10 -8.17 -11.20
CA HIS A 339 2.10 -7.31 -10.55
C HIS A 339 2.23 -5.81 -10.84
N ASP A 340 2.98 -5.38 -11.87
CA ASP A 340 2.96 -3.99 -12.33
C ASP A 340 1.60 -3.70 -12.97
N THR A 341 0.76 -2.95 -12.25
CA THR A 341 -0.62 -2.69 -12.66
C THR A 341 -0.70 -1.78 -13.89
N GLN A 342 0.29 -0.92 -14.09
CA GLN A 342 0.39 -0.09 -15.28
C GLN A 342 0.65 -0.92 -16.55
N SER A 343 1.41 -2.01 -16.45
CA SER A 343 1.62 -2.94 -17.57
C SER A 343 0.34 -3.65 -17.99
N LEU A 344 -0.55 -3.98 -17.04
CA LEU A 344 -1.88 -4.51 -17.35
C LEU A 344 -2.72 -3.49 -18.14
N VAL A 345 -2.68 -2.21 -17.74
CA VAL A 345 -3.36 -1.12 -18.47
C VAL A 345 -2.76 -0.95 -19.87
N LEU A 346 -1.44 -0.98 -20.02
CA LEU A 346 -0.80 -0.88 -21.33
C LEU A 346 -1.16 -2.07 -22.24
N LEU A 347 -1.19 -3.30 -21.71
CA LEU A 347 -1.66 -4.47 -22.47
C LEU A 347 -3.11 -4.34 -22.94
N HIS A 348 -3.96 -3.70 -22.13
CA HIS A 348 -5.34 -3.39 -22.51
C HIS A 348 -5.39 -2.40 -23.69
N GLN A 349 -4.58 -1.34 -23.64
CA GLN A 349 -4.55 -0.25 -24.62
C GLN A 349 -3.90 -0.64 -25.95
N LEU A 350 -2.96 -1.60 -25.96
CA LEU A 350 -2.28 -2.02 -27.18
C LEU A 350 -3.25 -2.71 -28.18
N PRO A 351 -3.01 -2.59 -29.50
CA PRO A 351 -3.83 -3.24 -30.52
C PRO A 351 -3.90 -4.77 -30.34
N LEU A 352 -5.09 -5.37 -30.51
CA LEU A 352 -5.29 -6.83 -30.38
C LEU A 352 -4.37 -7.62 -31.30
N ALA A 353 -4.18 -7.13 -32.54
CA ALA A 353 -3.28 -7.73 -33.52
C ALA A 353 -1.82 -7.78 -33.05
N MET A 354 -1.43 -6.86 -32.16
CA MET A 354 -0.08 -6.82 -31.58
C MET A 354 0.04 -7.75 -30.38
N THR A 355 -0.94 -7.73 -29.47
CA THR A 355 -0.89 -8.48 -28.20
C THR A 355 -1.23 -9.96 -28.37
N GLY A 356 -2.01 -10.31 -29.39
CA GLY A 356 -2.58 -11.65 -29.55
C GLY A 356 -3.66 -11.98 -28.52
N LEU A 357 -4.11 -10.99 -27.74
CA LEU A 357 -5.22 -11.15 -26.80
C LEU A 357 -6.54 -11.12 -27.54
N ASP A 358 -7.52 -11.87 -27.04
CA ASP A 358 -8.92 -11.68 -27.40
C ASP A 358 -9.55 -10.54 -26.57
N LEU A 359 -10.79 -10.16 -26.90
CA LEU A 359 -11.51 -9.12 -26.17
C LEU A 359 -11.68 -9.47 -24.68
N LYS A 360 -11.88 -10.75 -24.36
CA LYS A 360 -12.02 -11.21 -22.96
C LYS A 360 -10.73 -11.04 -22.18
N GLY A 361 -9.59 -11.39 -22.78
CA GLY A 361 -8.26 -11.21 -22.21
C GLY A 361 -7.93 -9.75 -21.98
N ARG A 362 -8.26 -8.88 -22.96
CA ARG A 362 -8.13 -7.42 -22.84
C ARG A 362 -8.95 -6.87 -21.66
N ASP A 363 -10.19 -7.29 -21.52
CA ASP A 363 -11.06 -6.88 -20.40
C ASP A 363 -10.61 -7.46 -19.05
N LEU A 364 -10.00 -8.65 -19.08
CA LEU A 364 -9.40 -9.25 -17.88
C LEU A 364 -8.22 -8.41 -17.39
N CYS A 365 -7.32 -7.96 -18.28
CA CYS A 365 -6.20 -7.09 -17.91
C CYS A 365 -6.66 -5.83 -17.18
N LEU A 366 -7.65 -5.14 -17.74
CA LEU A 366 -8.20 -3.92 -17.14
C LEU A 366 -8.85 -4.19 -15.78
N ARG A 367 -9.66 -5.26 -15.66
CA ARG A 367 -10.29 -5.64 -14.38
C ARG A 367 -9.27 -6.00 -13.30
N LEU A 368 -8.24 -6.78 -13.65
CA LEU A 368 -7.17 -7.14 -12.73
C LEU A 368 -6.39 -5.90 -12.27
N ALA A 369 -6.14 -4.93 -13.16
CA ALA A 369 -5.50 -3.67 -12.79
C ALA A 369 -6.36 -2.88 -11.79
N ALA A 370 -7.68 -2.80 -12.03
CA ALA A 370 -8.62 -2.11 -11.16
C ALA A 370 -8.70 -2.75 -9.76
N GLU A 371 -8.78 -4.08 -9.71
CA GLU A 371 -8.79 -4.87 -8.47
C GLU A 371 -7.50 -4.69 -7.66
N LYS A 372 -6.35 -4.58 -8.34
CA LYS A 372 -5.04 -4.33 -7.73
C LYS A 372 -4.79 -2.86 -7.35
N GLY A 373 -5.78 -1.97 -7.52
CA GLY A 373 -5.67 -0.59 -7.03
C GLY A 373 -5.26 0.46 -8.07
N ASN A 374 -5.11 0.12 -9.35
CA ASN A 374 -4.76 1.12 -10.36
C ASN A 374 -5.93 2.09 -10.58
N LEU A 375 -5.72 3.37 -10.30
CA LEU A 375 -6.76 4.40 -10.36
C LEU A 375 -7.38 4.51 -11.75
N GLN A 376 -6.58 4.59 -12.81
CA GLN A 376 -7.05 4.69 -14.19
C GLN A 376 -7.95 3.49 -14.55
N ALA A 377 -7.54 2.28 -14.18
CA ALA A 377 -8.35 1.09 -14.43
C ALA A 377 -9.63 1.06 -13.58
N GLN A 378 -9.59 1.52 -12.33
CA GLN A 378 -10.78 1.62 -11.47
C GLN A 378 -11.81 2.58 -12.05
N LEU A 379 -11.37 3.71 -12.59
CA LEU A 379 -12.20 4.66 -13.31
C LEU A 379 -12.90 3.98 -14.49
N GLU A 380 -12.11 3.39 -15.39
CA GLU A 380 -12.66 2.83 -16.62
C GLU A 380 -13.61 1.65 -16.36
N VAL A 381 -13.27 0.76 -15.42
CA VAL A 381 -14.14 -0.36 -15.04
C VAL A 381 -15.39 0.15 -14.31
N GLY A 382 -15.23 1.12 -13.41
CA GLY A 382 -16.32 1.74 -12.66
C GLY A 382 -17.35 2.39 -13.58
N SER A 383 -16.89 3.19 -14.55
CA SER A 383 -17.73 3.87 -15.53
C SER A 383 -18.48 2.89 -16.43
N LYS A 384 -17.81 1.86 -16.97
CA LYS A 384 -18.48 0.82 -17.78
C LYS A 384 -19.57 0.07 -17.00
N LEU A 385 -19.33 -0.21 -15.71
CA LEU A 385 -20.33 -0.85 -14.85
C LEU A 385 -21.52 0.07 -14.56
N LEU A 386 -21.26 1.36 -14.37
CA LEU A 386 -22.29 2.36 -14.10
C LEU A 386 -23.15 2.64 -15.34
N GLU A 387 -22.55 2.70 -16.53
CA GLU A 387 -23.27 2.82 -17.81
C GLU A 387 -24.20 1.62 -18.02
N ARG A 388 -23.68 0.39 -17.83
CA ARG A 388 -24.50 -0.82 -17.91
C ARG A 388 -25.63 -0.82 -16.87
N TRP A 389 -25.38 -0.26 -15.69
CA TRP A 389 -26.40 -0.08 -14.66
C TRP A 389 -27.50 0.88 -15.13
N TYR A 390 -27.15 2.04 -15.70
CA TYR A 390 -28.12 2.98 -16.26
C TYR A 390 -29.01 2.34 -17.35
N CYS A 391 -28.44 1.48 -18.20
CA CYS A 391 -29.24 0.78 -19.22
C CYS A 391 -30.28 -0.19 -18.63
N LEU A 392 -30.03 -0.73 -17.42
CA LEU A 392 -30.86 -1.77 -16.82
C LEU A 392 -31.78 -1.26 -15.72
N ILE A 393 -31.57 -0.03 -15.24
CA ILE A 393 -32.24 0.44 -14.03
C ILE A 393 -33.74 0.65 -14.21
N ASP A 394 -34.20 0.98 -15.40
CA ASP A 394 -35.64 1.12 -15.69
C ASP A 394 -36.32 -0.22 -16.02
N SER A 395 -35.55 -1.31 -16.15
CA SER A 395 -36.10 -2.63 -16.51
C SER A 395 -36.64 -3.38 -15.28
N PRO A 396 -37.90 -3.84 -15.27
CA PRO A 396 -38.50 -4.49 -14.09
C PRO A 396 -37.91 -5.87 -13.74
N SER A 397 -37.33 -6.59 -14.71
CA SER A 397 -36.80 -7.96 -14.53
C SER A 397 -35.33 -8.05 -14.08
N SER A 398 -34.65 -6.92 -13.83
CA SER A 398 -33.20 -6.85 -13.63
C SER A 398 -32.72 -6.58 -12.20
N LEU A 399 -33.60 -6.67 -11.18
CA LEU A 399 -33.31 -6.20 -9.81
C LEU A 399 -31.97 -6.70 -9.26
N SER A 400 -31.73 -8.01 -9.30
CA SER A 400 -30.50 -8.60 -8.74
C SER A 400 -29.23 -8.21 -9.53
N GLU A 401 -29.34 -8.05 -10.85
CA GLU A 401 -28.21 -7.62 -11.68
C GLU A 401 -27.92 -6.14 -11.49
N CYS A 402 -28.96 -5.31 -11.42
CA CYS A 402 -28.89 -3.89 -11.12
C CYS A 402 -28.20 -3.64 -9.77
N GLN A 403 -28.60 -4.36 -8.71
CA GLN A 403 -27.95 -4.28 -7.40
C GLN A 403 -26.47 -4.69 -7.43
N ARG A 404 -26.15 -5.77 -8.17
CA ARG A 404 -24.74 -6.22 -8.32
C ARG A 404 -23.89 -5.21 -9.08
N LEU A 405 -24.40 -4.64 -10.16
CA LEU A 405 -23.68 -3.64 -10.96
C LEU A 405 -23.44 -2.37 -10.14
N TRP A 406 -24.46 -1.88 -9.45
CA TRP A 406 -24.36 -0.74 -8.53
C TRP A 406 -23.28 -0.97 -7.49
N ALA A 407 -23.36 -2.07 -6.73
CA ALA A 407 -22.41 -2.37 -5.66
C ALA A 407 -20.95 -2.45 -6.15
N ARG A 408 -20.73 -2.94 -7.39
CA ARG A 408 -19.38 -3.02 -7.97
C ARG A 408 -18.91 -1.67 -8.53
N ALA A 409 -19.76 -0.95 -9.25
CA ALA A 409 -19.47 0.38 -9.80
C ALA A 409 -19.10 1.35 -8.68
N THR A 410 -19.95 1.44 -7.65
CA THR A 410 -19.72 2.30 -6.49
C THR A 410 -18.43 1.95 -5.79
N ARG A 411 -18.08 0.66 -5.63
CA ARG A 411 -16.81 0.27 -4.98
C ARG A 411 -15.57 0.80 -5.72
N PHE A 412 -15.54 0.72 -7.04
CA PHE A 412 -14.40 1.20 -7.82
C PHE A 412 -14.36 2.72 -7.90
N LEU A 413 -15.49 3.36 -8.23
CA LEU A 413 -15.60 4.80 -8.34
C LEU A 413 -15.44 5.51 -6.98
N GLN A 414 -15.78 4.84 -5.87
CA GLN A 414 -15.55 5.37 -4.52
C GLN A 414 -14.09 5.71 -4.27
N ARG A 415 -13.19 4.80 -4.64
CA ARG A 415 -11.75 4.98 -4.41
C ARG A 415 -11.21 6.11 -5.27
N ALA A 416 -11.71 6.22 -6.50
CA ALA A 416 -11.33 7.30 -7.40
C ALA A 416 -11.85 8.66 -6.93
N ALA A 417 -13.12 8.75 -6.53
CA ALA A 417 -13.68 9.96 -5.93
C ALA A 417 -12.93 10.37 -4.65
N ASN A 418 -12.47 9.41 -3.85
CA ASN A 418 -11.64 9.68 -2.68
C ASN A 418 -10.23 10.18 -3.03
N ALA A 419 -9.72 9.82 -4.21
CA ALA A 419 -8.48 10.33 -4.76
C ALA A 419 -8.63 11.72 -5.42
N GLY A 420 -9.83 12.31 -5.37
CA GLY A 420 -10.13 13.64 -5.89
C GLY A 420 -10.60 13.67 -7.34
N ASP A 421 -10.95 12.52 -7.93
CA ASP A 421 -11.52 12.47 -9.28
C ASP A 421 -12.95 13.05 -9.30
N LEU A 422 -13.11 14.18 -9.98
CA LEU A 422 -14.37 14.93 -10.03
C LEU A 422 -15.45 14.15 -10.80
N ASP A 423 -15.10 13.57 -11.94
CA ASP A 423 -16.03 12.86 -12.84
C ASP A 423 -16.71 11.68 -12.14
N SER A 424 -15.92 10.83 -11.44
CA SER A 424 -16.45 9.73 -10.65
C SER A 424 -17.42 10.17 -9.57
N GLY A 425 -17.07 11.24 -8.84
CA GLY A 425 -17.89 11.75 -7.76
C GLY A 425 -19.22 12.33 -8.25
N LEU A 426 -19.21 13.05 -9.36
CA LEU A 426 -20.42 13.58 -10.00
C LEU A 426 -21.32 12.46 -10.53
N ARG A 427 -20.75 11.46 -11.21
CA ARG A 427 -21.48 10.30 -11.72
C ARG A 427 -22.17 9.52 -10.60
N LEU A 428 -21.47 9.27 -9.49
CA LEU A 428 -22.07 8.61 -8.33
C LEU A 428 -23.16 9.45 -7.67
N ALA A 429 -22.95 10.77 -7.55
CA ALA A 429 -23.95 11.67 -6.99
C ALA A 429 -25.24 11.71 -7.82
N ALA A 430 -25.12 11.75 -9.15
CA ALA A 430 -26.24 11.69 -10.08
C ALA A 430 -26.97 10.35 -9.97
N ALA A 431 -26.24 9.24 -9.92
CA ALA A 431 -26.83 7.91 -9.81
C ALA A 431 -27.58 7.70 -8.49
N CYS A 432 -27.09 8.27 -7.38
CA CYS A 432 -27.81 8.26 -6.09
C CYS A 432 -29.19 8.94 -6.14
N ARG A 433 -29.43 9.81 -7.13
CA ARG A 433 -30.68 10.55 -7.31
C ARG A 433 -31.64 9.90 -8.29
N HIS A 434 -31.24 8.81 -8.96
CA HIS A 434 -32.10 8.12 -9.89
C HIS A 434 -33.34 7.54 -9.17
N PRO A 435 -34.58 7.79 -9.62
CA PRO A 435 -35.80 7.35 -8.93
C PRO A 435 -35.83 5.84 -8.67
N GLU A 436 -35.51 5.06 -9.71
CA GLU A 436 -35.44 3.59 -9.63
C GLU A 436 -34.28 3.07 -8.75
N ALA A 437 -33.25 3.87 -8.47
CA ALA A 437 -32.17 3.44 -7.57
C ALA A 437 -32.67 3.29 -6.12
N VAL A 438 -33.61 4.14 -5.72
CA VAL A 438 -34.26 4.07 -4.40
C VAL A 438 -35.29 2.93 -4.40
N ALA A 439 -36.12 2.85 -5.44
CA ALA A 439 -37.14 1.81 -5.56
C ALA A 439 -36.55 0.38 -5.53
N LYS A 440 -35.37 0.20 -6.14
CA LYS A 440 -34.63 -1.06 -6.17
C LYS A 440 -33.72 -1.30 -4.98
N GLY A 441 -33.71 -0.40 -3.99
CA GLY A 441 -32.92 -0.53 -2.76
C GLY A 441 -31.40 -0.40 -2.95
N ASN A 442 -30.94 0.13 -4.09
CA ASN A 442 -29.52 0.42 -4.35
C ASN A 442 -29.02 1.55 -3.44
N VAL A 443 -29.90 2.49 -3.10
CA VAL A 443 -29.60 3.72 -2.36
C VAL A 443 -30.65 3.88 -1.27
N ARG A 444 -30.22 4.10 -0.03
CA ARG A 444 -31.13 4.21 1.12
C ARG A 444 -31.47 5.66 1.46
N ARG A 445 -30.49 6.56 1.30
CA ARG A 445 -30.65 7.99 1.61
C ARG A 445 -30.19 8.81 0.41
N PRO A 446 -31.02 8.95 -0.64
CA PRO A 446 -30.59 9.49 -1.94
C PRO A 446 -30.02 10.91 -1.86
N LEU A 447 -30.62 11.78 -1.04
CA LEU A 447 -30.12 13.14 -0.83
C LEU A 447 -28.78 13.14 -0.10
N HIS A 448 -28.69 12.42 1.01
CA HIS A 448 -27.48 12.38 1.83
C HIS A 448 -26.29 11.73 1.11
N GLU A 449 -26.52 10.59 0.45
CA GLU A 449 -25.48 9.86 -0.29
C GLU A 449 -25.01 10.68 -1.49
N SER A 450 -25.93 11.32 -2.24
CA SER A 450 -25.58 12.21 -3.35
C SER A 450 -24.74 13.40 -2.88
N TRP A 451 -25.14 14.06 -1.78
CA TRP A 451 -24.38 15.16 -1.18
C TRP A 451 -23.00 14.72 -0.70
N TRP A 452 -22.91 13.52 -0.14
CA TRP A 452 -21.66 12.97 0.36
C TRP A 452 -20.63 12.77 -0.77
N TRP A 453 -21.07 12.27 -1.93
CA TRP A 453 -20.22 12.14 -3.12
C TRP A 453 -19.82 13.49 -3.71
N LEU A 454 -20.77 14.42 -3.86
CA LEU A 454 -20.51 15.78 -4.34
C LEU A 454 -19.45 16.47 -3.50
N ARG A 455 -19.63 16.46 -2.18
CA ARG A 455 -18.69 17.12 -1.26
C ARG A 455 -17.28 16.56 -1.39
N ARG A 456 -17.12 15.25 -1.58
CA ARG A 456 -15.79 14.62 -1.76
C ARG A 456 -15.16 14.97 -3.10
N ALA A 457 -15.93 14.93 -4.18
CA ALA A 457 -15.49 15.32 -5.51
C ALA A 457 -14.97 16.77 -5.52
N LEU A 458 -15.73 17.66 -4.87
CA LEU A 458 -15.39 19.09 -4.74
C LEU A 458 -14.16 19.32 -3.86
N ALA A 459 -14.03 18.61 -2.73
CA ALA A 459 -12.86 18.75 -1.85
C ALA A 459 -11.54 18.40 -2.58
N GLY A 460 -11.56 17.44 -3.50
CA GLY A 460 -10.40 17.10 -4.33
C GLY A 460 -10.08 18.16 -5.39
N ALA A 461 -11.11 18.73 -6.02
CA ALA A 461 -10.99 19.71 -7.11
C ALA A 461 -10.56 21.11 -6.65
N MET A 462 -10.77 21.49 -5.38
CA MET A 462 -10.44 22.82 -4.84
C MET A 462 -8.95 23.18 -4.86
N THR A 463 -8.06 22.24 -5.17
CA THR A 463 -6.62 22.51 -5.35
C THR A 463 -6.26 23.02 -6.75
N ALA A 464 -7.18 22.94 -7.72
CA ALA A 464 -7.00 23.44 -9.09
C ALA A 464 -8.04 24.54 -9.39
N ALA A 465 -7.61 25.81 -9.38
CA ALA A 465 -8.49 27.00 -9.44
C ALA A 465 -9.54 27.03 -10.59
N PRO A 466 -9.25 26.55 -11.82
CA PRO A 466 -10.25 26.52 -12.90
C PRO A 466 -11.32 25.44 -12.70
N LEU A 467 -10.93 24.31 -12.12
CA LEU A 467 -11.80 23.16 -11.81
C LEU A 467 -12.77 23.49 -10.68
N ALA A 468 -12.35 24.30 -9.70
CA ALA A 468 -13.21 24.76 -8.62
C ALA A 468 -14.38 25.63 -9.13
N GLN A 469 -14.15 26.50 -10.11
CA GLN A 469 -15.21 27.31 -10.76
C GLN A 469 -16.16 26.45 -11.61
N GLN A 470 -15.63 25.51 -12.39
CA GLN A 470 -16.45 24.57 -13.17
C GLN A 470 -17.26 23.64 -12.27
N ALA A 471 -16.70 23.19 -11.16
CA ALA A 471 -17.38 22.33 -10.21
C ALA A 471 -18.42 23.09 -9.37
N ALA A 472 -18.19 24.37 -9.07
CA ALA A 472 -19.20 25.26 -8.50
C ALA A 472 -20.36 25.53 -9.48
N ALA A 473 -20.07 25.68 -10.77
CA ALA A 473 -21.07 25.80 -11.83
C ALA A 473 -21.87 24.49 -12.01
N LEU A 474 -21.22 23.32 -11.94
CA LEU A 474 -21.88 22.01 -11.91
C LEU A 474 -22.70 21.79 -10.63
N HIS A 475 -22.24 22.28 -9.48
CA HIS A 475 -22.97 22.25 -8.21
C HIS A 475 -24.24 23.13 -8.29
N ALA A 476 -24.14 24.31 -8.90
CA ALA A 476 -25.29 25.18 -9.19
C ALA A 476 -26.24 24.57 -10.23
N ALA A 477 -25.71 24.01 -11.32
CA ALA A 477 -26.49 23.31 -12.34
C ALA A 477 -27.17 22.05 -11.79
N HIS A 478 -26.54 21.32 -10.87
CA HIS A 478 -27.14 20.16 -10.19
C HIS A 478 -28.25 20.57 -9.21
N TYR A 479 -28.13 21.76 -8.59
CA TYR A 479 -29.19 22.36 -7.78
C TYR A 479 -30.40 22.78 -8.64
N VAL A 480 -30.15 23.20 -9.88
CA VAL A 480 -31.19 23.58 -10.87
C VAL A 480 -31.80 22.37 -11.59
N ALA A 481 -31.02 21.31 -11.83
CA ALA A 481 -31.45 20.07 -12.50
C ALA A 481 -32.40 19.18 -11.64
N VAL A 482 -32.85 19.66 -10.49
CA VAL A 482 -33.89 19.07 -9.63
C VAL A 482 -35.29 19.24 -10.26
N GLN A 483 -35.39 19.14 -11.60
CA GLN A 483 -36.61 18.94 -12.38
C GLN A 483 -36.42 17.70 -13.27
N PRO A 484 -37.27 16.66 -13.17
CA PRO A 484 -36.81 15.27 -13.27
C PRO A 484 -36.75 14.66 -14.67
N SER A 485 -37.04 15.39 -15.75
CA SER A 485 -37.29 14.78 -17.08
C SER A 485 -36.12 14.83 -18.08
N ALA A 486 -35.03 15.56 -17.83
CA ALA A 486 -34.00 15.83 -18.85
C ALA A 486 -32.65 15.08 -18.67
N ALA A 487 -32.38 14.48 -17.51
CA ALA A 487 -31.05 13.93 -17.19
C ALA A 487 -30.65 12.68 -18.02
N ALA A 488 -31.62 11.95 -18.58
CA ALA A 488 -31.35 10.80 -19.44
C ALA A 488 -30.84 11.19 -20.85
N HIS A 489 -30.99 12.46 -21.24
CA HIS A 489 -30.61 12.95 -22.57
C HIS A 489 -29.14 13.44 -22.62
N PHE A 490 -28.59 13.92 -21.50
CA PHE A 490 -27.25 14.51 -21.45
C PHE A 490 -26.13 13.46 -21.57
N LEU A 491 -26.30 12.29 -20.96
CA LEU A 491 -25.34 11.18 -21.03
C LEU A 491 -25.32 10.45 -22.39
N ARG A 492 -26.28 10.70 -23.29
CA ARG A 492 -26.29 10.13 -24.66
C ARG A 492 -25.75 11.10 -25.73
N HIS A 493 -25.56 12.38 -25.42
CA HIS A 493 -25.26 13.40 -26.42
C HIS A 493 -23.82 13.94 -26.42
N GLU A 494 -22.99 13.61 -25.42
CA GLU A 494 -21.55 13.98 -25.48
C GLU A 494 -20.75 13.16 -26.50
N ASP A 495 -21.22 11.96 -26.88
CA ASP A 495 -20.61 11.19 -27.98
C ASP A 495 -20.90 11.79 -29.37
N ALA A 496 -21.88 12.71 -29.48
CA ALA A 496 -22.30 13.30 -30.77
C ALA A 496 -21.70 14.69 -31.03
N ARG A 497 -21.15 15.38 -30.01
CA ARG A 497 -20.68 16.78 -30.14
C ARG A 497 -19.20 16.95 -30.51
N THR A 498 -18.47 15.87 -30.72
CA THR A 498 -17.13 15.95 -31.34
C THR A 498 -17.17 16.12 -32.86
N HIS A 499 -18.37 16.13 -33.47
CA HIS A 499 -18.57 16.32 -34.91
C HIS A 499 -19.69 17.33 -35.25
N ALA A 500 -19.65 18.55 -34.73
CA ALA A 500 -20.32 19.69 -35.37
C ALA A 500 -19.69 21.01 -34.90
N GLY A 501 -19.34 21.84 -35.87
CA GLY A 501 -18.59 23.08 -35.69
C GLY A 501 -19.29 24.16 -34.88
N ALA A 502 -18.46 25.10 -34.44
CA ALA A 502 -18.79 26.29 -33.69
C ALA A 502 -19.96 27.09 -34.26
N THR A 503 -20.89 27.47 -33.38
CA THR A 503 -21.52 28.80 -33.37
C THR A 503 -21.81 29.17 -31.92
N SER A 504 -21.55 30.44 -31.63
CA SER A 504 -21.88 31.16 -30.39
C SER A 504 -23.33 30.96 -29.97
N ASP A 505 -23.58 30.95 -28.67
CA ASP A 505 -24.33 32.03 -28.02
C ASP A 505 -24.27 31.86 -26.50
N GLU A 506 -23.96 32.98 -25.85
CA GLU A 506 -24.00 33.21 -24.41
C GLU A 506 -25.45 33.33 -23.92
N ASP A 507 -25.64 33.00 -22.64
CA ASP A 507 -26.72 33.38 -21.71
C ASP A 507 -27.62 32.23 -21.20
N GLY A 508 -27.59 32.07 -19.86
CA GLY A 508 -28.57 31.33 -19.06
C GLY A 508 -27.96 30.43 -18.00
#